data_AF-A0A534MAQ6-F1
#
_entry.id   AF-A0A534MAQ6-F1
#
_cell.length_a   1.000
_cell.length_b   1.000
_cell.length_c   1.000
_cell.angle_alpha   90.00
_cell.angle_beta   90.00
_cell.angle_gamma   90.00
#
_symmetry.space_group_name_H-M   'P 1'
#
loop_
_entity.id
_entity.type
_entity.pdbx_description
1 polymer ?
#
loop_
_entity_poly.entity_id
_entity_poly.type
_entity_poly.pdbx_seq_one_letter_code
_entity_poly.pdbx_strand_id
1 'polypeptide(L)'
;MPLDLDLSKLRFGTELLKRGFAKMQKGGVVMDVTNAEQALIAEEAGAVAVMALERVPADIRAAGGVARMADPVRIQEIMDAVTVPVM
;
A
#
# COMPACT_ATOMS: atom_id res chain seq x y z
N MET A 1 -22.88 6.85 4.01
CA MET A 1 -23.16 5.43 4.35
C MET A 1 -21.94 4.63 3.93
N PRO A 2 -21.29 3.87 4.81
CA PRO A 2 -20.39 2.84 4.32
C PRO A 2 -21.25 1.87 3.52
N LEU A 3 -20.86 1.62 2.28
CA LEU A 3 -21.41 0.51 1.50
C LEU A 3 -21.00 -0.75 2.27
N ASP A 4 -21.90 -1.29 3.10
CA ASP A 4 -21.73 -2.61 3.69
C ASP A 4 -21.74 -3.62 2.54
N LEU A 5 -20.54 -3.84 2.01
CA LEU A 5 -20.33 -4.64 0.84
C LEU A 5 -20.37 -6.11 1.25
N ASP A 6 -21.54 -6.72 1.03
CA ASP A 6 -21.78 -8.11 1.37
C ASP A 6 -21.05 -9.05 0.39
N LEU A 7 -19.80 -9.38 0.72
CA LEU A 7 -18.99 -10.32 -0.05
C LEU A 7 -19.61 -11.73 -0.15
N SER A 8 -20.55 -12.10 0.73
CA SER A 8 -21.20 -13.42 0.66
C SER A 8 -22.09 -13.57 -0.60
N LYS A 9 -22.49 -12.46 -1.22
CA LYS A 9 -23.24 -12.43 -2.48
C LYS A 9 -22.34 -12.61 -3.71
N LEU A 10 -21.06 -12.31 -3.59
CA LEU A 10 -20.05 -12.57 -4.62
C LEU A 10 -19.50 -13.98 -4.39
N ARG A 11 -20.06 -14.99 -5.06
CA ARG A 11 -19.72 -16.39 -4.78
C ARG A 11 -18.49 -16.90 -5.53
N PHE A 12 -18.15 -16.31 -6.67
CA PHE A 12 -17.04 -16.76 -7.55
C PHE A 12 -16.44 -15.61 -8.36
N GLY A 13 -15.25 -15.82 -8.92
CA GLY A 13 -14.65 -14.97 -9.95
C GLY A 13 -13.61 -13.96 -9.45
N THR A 14 -12.96 -13.30 -10.40
CA THR A 14 -11.86 -12.34 -10.18
C THR A 14 -12.23 -11.20 -9.23
N GLU A 15 -13.49 -10.76 -9.27
CA GLU A 15 -13.98 -9.66 -8.44
C GLU A 15 -14.02 -10.03 -6.95
N LEU A 16 -14.44 -11.26 -6.63
CA LEU A 16 -14.43 -11.75 -5.26
C LEU A 16 -13.00 -11.78 -4.70
N LEU A 17 -12.04 -12.28 -5.48
CA LEU A 17 -10.65 -12.39 -5.04
C LEU A 17 -10.01 -11.02 -4.79
N LYS A 18 -10.18 -10.07 -5.72
CA LYS A 18 -9.65 -8.71 -5.58
C LYS A 18 -10.26 -7.97 -4.39
N ARG A 19 -11.58 -8.08 -4.19
CA ARG A 19 -12.26 -7.49 -3.04
C ARG A 19 -11.93 -8.19 -1.73
N GLY A 20 -11.67 -9.50 -1.78
CA GLY A 20 -11.22 -10.30 -0.65
C GLY A 20 -9.87 -9.82 -0.13
N PHE A 21 -8.92 -9.58 -1.04
CA PHE A 21 -7.63 -8.97 -0.69
C PHE A 21 -7.82 -7.64 0.03
N ALA A 22 -8.58 -6.70 -0.55
CA ALA A 22 -8.86 -5.38 0.03
C ALA A 22 -9.47 -5.46 1.45
N LYS A 23 -10.27 -6.50 1.74
CA LYS A 23 -10.88 -6.70 3.06
C LYS A 23 -9.86 -7.11 4.13
N MET A 24 -8.74 -7.73 3.77
CA MET A 24 -7.68 -8.09 4.71
C MET A 24 -6.99 -6.86 5.32
N GLN A 25 -7.03 -5.70 4.65
CA GLN A 25 -6.48 -4.44 5.17
C GLN A 25 -7.47 -3.68 6.09
N LYS A 26 -8.70 -4.19 6.27
CA LYS A 26 -9.74 -3.50 7.06
C LYS A 26 -9.28 -3.33 8.51
N GLY A 27 -9.35 -2.10 9.01
CA GLY A 27 -9.03 -1.75 10.40
C GLY A 27 -7.55 -1.44 10.65
N GLY A 28 -6.71 -1.50 9.63
CA GLY A 28 -5.30 -1.12 9.72
C GLY A 28 -4.99 0.25 9.15
N VAL A 29 -3.70 0.58 9.18
CA VAL A 29 -3.11 1.78 8.55
C VAL A 29 -2.15 1.33 7.45
N VAL A 30 -2.24 1.99 6.28
CA VAL A 30 -1.27 1.86 5.19
C VAL A 30 -0.35 3.08 5.22
N MET A 31 0.96 2.86 5.19
CA MET A 31 1.94 3.94 5.35
C MET A 31 2.72 4.20 4.06
N ASP A 32 2.85 5.47 3.68
CA ASP A 32 3.69 5.92 2.57
C ASP A 32 5.18 5.82 2.95
N VAL A 33 5.99 5.14 2.13
CA VAL A 33 7.44 4.94 2.35
C VAL A 33 8.24 5.15 1.06
N THR A 34 9.46 5.70 1.18
CA THR A 34 10.33 6.00 0.03
C THR A 34 11.60 5.15 -0.04
N ASN A 35 11.86 4.32 0.98
CA ASN A 35 13.02 3.42 1.04
C ASN A 35 12.75 2.23 2.00
N ALA A 36 13.65 1.24 2.00
CA ALA A 36 13.54 0.03 2.82
C ALA A 36 13.54 0.31 4.33
N GLU A 37 14.31 1.30 4.80
CA GLU A 37 14.37 1.65 6.22
C GLU A 37 13.00 2.13 6.73
N GLN A 38 12.35 3.02 5.98
CA GLN A 38 10.99 3.47 6.31
C GLN A 38 9.97 2.34 6.25
N ALA A 39 10.13 1.39 5.32
CA ALA A 39 9.27 0.22 5.22
C ALA A 39 9.35 -0.66 6.48
N LEU A 40 10.57 -0.95 6.95
CA LEU A 40 10.80 -1.70 8.19
C LEU A 40 10.19 -0.98 9.39
N ILE A 41 10.41 0.33 9.52
CA ILE A 41 9.82 1.13 10.61
C ILE A 41 8.28 1.08 10.57
N ALA A 42 7.68 1.15 9.37
CA ALA A 42 6.24 1.08 9.20
C ALA A 42 5.68 -0.29 9.63
N GLU A 43 6.34 -1.38 9.23
CA GLU A 43 5.96 -2.74 9.64
C GLU A 43 6.09 -2.93 11.15
N GLU A 44 7.19 -2.50 11.76
CA GLU A 44 7.41 -2.54 13.22
C GLU A 44 6.39 -1.70 13.99
N ALA A 45 5.94 -0.58 13.41
CA ALA A 45 4.88 0.27 13.98
C ALA A 45 3.46 -0.33 13.84
N GLY A 46 3.32 -1.48 13.18
CA GLY A 46 2.04 -2.18 13.01
C GLY A 46 1.23 -1.74 11.79
N ALA A 47 1.86 -1.19 10.76
CA ALA A 47 1.21 -0.97 9.48
C ALA A 47 0.72 -2.30 8.88
N VAL A 48 -0.48 -2.32 8.29
CA VAL A 48 -1.01 -3.55 7.65
C VAL A 48 -0.56 -3.70 6.20
N ALA A 49 0.01 -2.63 5.63
CA ALA A 49 0.63 -2.58 4.32
C ALA A 49 1.47 -1.29 4.22
N VAL A 50 2.37 -1.23 3.25
CA VAL A 50 3.13 -0.02 2.89
C VAL A 50 2.84 0.39 1.45
N MET A 51 2.94 1.68 1.14
CA MET A 51 2.83 2.25 -0.20
C MET A 51 4.20 2.72 -0.65
N ALA A 52 4.72 2.18 -1.75
CA ALA A 52 6.04 2.50 -2.26
C ALA A 52 5.99 3.69 -3.24
N LEU A 53 6.65 4.79 -2.90
CA LEU A 53 6.65 6.02 -3.69
C LEU A 53 8.05 6.62 -3.85
N GLU A 54 8.25 7.37 -4.93
CA GLU A 54 9.51 8.09 -5.18
C GLU A 54 9.77 9.16 -4.11
N ARG A 55 8.72 9.87 -3.70
CA ARG A 55 8.76 11.02 -2.77
C ARG A 55 7.42 11.15 -2.05
N VAL A 56 7.44 11.53 -0.77
CA VAL A 56 6.20 11.70 0.01
C VAL A 56 5.33 12.82 -0.57
N PRO A 57 3.99 12.76 -0.42
CA PRO A 57 3.10 13.77 -1.01
C PRO A 57 3.40 15.22 -0.60
N ALA A 58 3.98 15.43 0.59
CA ALA A 58 4.43 16.75 1.03
C ALA A 58 5.58 17.27 0.15
N ASP A 59 6.56 16.44 -0.14
CA ASP A 59 7.71 16.77 -0.97
C ASP A 59 7.33 16.93 -2.44
N ILE A 60 6.40 16.10 -2.95
CA ILE A 60 5.86 16.26 -4.30
C ILE A 60 5.21 17.64 -4.45
N ARG A 61 4.40 18.06 -3.47
CA ARG A 61 3.76 19.39 -3.49
C ARG A 61 4.78 20.52 -3.39
N ALA A 62 5.83 20.36 -2.58
CA ALA A 62 6.85 21.38 -2.39
C ALA A 62 7.78 21.55 -3.61
N ALA A 63 8.21 20.43 -4.22
CA ALA A 63 9.10 20.44 -5.38
C ALA A 63 8.40 20.91 -6.66
N GLY A 64 7.09 20.64 -6.78
CA GLY A 64 6.36 20.86 -8.03
C GLY A 64 6.83 19.94 -9.17
N GLY A 65 6.43 20.28 -10.39
CA GLY A 65 6.77 19.49 -11.58
C GLY A 65 5.94 18.22 -11.75
N VAL A 66 6.52 17.21 -12.40
CA VAL A 66 5.83 15.96 -12.76
C VAL A 66 6.25 14.84 -11.82
N ALA A 67 5.32 14.32 -11.03
CA ALA A 67 5.49 13.09 -10.27
C ALA A 67 5.18 11.87 -11.14
N ARG A 68 6.00 10.82 -11.05
CA ARG A 68 5.84 9.56 -11.79
C ARG A 68 5.80 8.37 -10.83
N MET A 69 5.70 7.17 -11.39
CA MET A 69 5.90 5.93 -10.66
C MET A 69 7.30 5.89 -10.04
N ALA A 70 7.43 5.32 -8.85
CA ALA A 70 8.73 5.01 -8.26
C ALA A 70 9.55 4.09 -9.18
N ASP A 71 10.87 4.17 -9.11
CA ASP A 71 11.74 3.26 -9.84
C ASP A 71 11.45 1.80 -9.43
N PRO A 72 11.22 0.86 -10.36
CA PRO A 72 11.00 -0.54 -10.03
C PRO A 72 12.07 -1.15 -9.12
N VAL A 73 13.33 -0.70 -9.22
CA VAL A 73 14.41 -1.15 -8.32
C VAL A 73 14.14 -0.74 -6.87
N ARG A 74 13.63 0.48 -6.65
CA ARG A 74 13.22 0.95 -5.31
C ARG A 74 12.01 0.20 -4.78
N ILE A 75 11.05 -0.10 -5.64
CA ILE A 75 9.86 -0.88 -5.25
C ILE A 75 10.31 -2.29 -4.82
N GLN A 76 11.18 -2.95 -5.60
CA GLN A 76 11.70 -4.27 -5.27
C GLN A 76 12.48 -4.28 -3.94
N GLU A 77 13.32 -3.25 -3.71
CA GLU A 77 14.05 -3.08 -2.46
C GLU A 77 13.11 -3.01 -1.24
N ILE A 78 11.99 -2.28 -1.36
CA ILE A 78 10.97 -2.19 -0.31
C ILE A 78 10.24 -3.53 -0.13
N MET A 79 9.87 -4.20 -1.22
CA MET A 79 9.21 -5.50 -1.18
C MET A 79 10.06 -6.58 -0.53
N ASP A 80 11.37 -6.57 -0.75
CA ASP A 80 12.29 -7.55 -0.17
C ASP A 80 12.56 -7.29 1.32
N ALA A 81 12.30 -6.06 1.80
CA ALA A 81 12.59 -5.65 3.17
C ALA A 81 11.49 -6.03 4.17
N VAL A 82 10.22 -6.12 3.75
CA VAL A 82 9.08 -6.30 4.65
C VAL A 82 8.24 -7.53 4.30
N THR A 83 7.43 -8.01 5.24
CA THR A 83 6.51 -9.13 5.03
C THR A 83 5.07 -8.70 4.78
N VAL A 84 4.72 -7.47 5.17
CA VAL A 84 3.41 -6.87 4.88
C VAL A 84 3.25 -6.55 3.39
N PRO A 85 2.01 -6.53 2.86
CA PRO A 85 1.75 -6.16 1.47
C PRO A 85 2.34 -4.79 1.08
N VAL A 86 2.90 -4.71 -0.14
CA VAL A 86 3.37 -3.46 -0.75
C VAL A 86 2.40 -3.04 -1.83
N MET A 87 2.01 -1.77 -1.80
CA MET A 87 1.14 -1.08 -2.76
C MET A 87 1.94 -0.16 -3.67
#